data_AF-A0A937ZWY0-F1
#
_entry.id   AF-A0A937ZWY0-F1
#
_cell.length_a   1.000
_cell.length_b   1.000
_cell.length_c   1.000
_cell.angle_alpha   90.00
_cell.angle_beta   90.00
_cell.angle_gamma   90.00
#
_symmetry.space_group_name_H-M   'P 1'
#
loop_
_entity.id
_entity.type
_entity.pdbx_description
1 polymer ?
#
loop_
_entity_poly.entity_id
_entity_poly.type
_entity_poly.pdbx_seq_one_letter_code
_entity_poly.pdbx_strand_id
1 'polypeptide(L)'
;MPEPAQDLCDPFWKIEATNDRWDYEIADQTFDPAAITSGFNGFMGHWKPRFLGETPAATGLDPFIFVPLQGKLTEKRHFQAMSPIEMLRATLRTDPGRKVIATLHPRENYGAPELAVLDDLAAAEPRFTLAEGDSLPFVKACDYIVTQNSSVAVTGFFAGKQAVLFARIDFHHIAGSVPRDGIEAAFACMHQPAPDFARYLYWLLELNAIRIWDPAAQDRIRARLSRFGRPI
;
A
#
# COMPACT_ATOMS: atom_id res chain seq x y z
N MET A 1 -26.04 -14.04 -1.59
CA MET A 1 -25.78 -12.71 -1.00
C MET A 1 -24.34 -12.38 -1.33
N PRO A 2 -24.03 -11.27 -2.03
CA PRO A 2 -22.65 -10.93 -2.32
C PRO A 2 -21.98 -10.53 -1.01
N GLU A 3 -20.84 -11.16 -0.75
CA GLU A 3 -19.96 -10.90 0.38
C GLU A 3 -19.57 -9.40 0.36
N PRO A 4 -19.67 -8.68 1.49
CA PRO A 4 -19.19 -7.30 1.54
C PRO A 4 -17.68 -7.30 1.38
N ALA A 5 -17.25 -6.94 0.17
CA ALA A 5 -16.05 -6.19 -0.16
C ALA A 5 -15.18 -5.79 1.06
N GLN A 6 -14.31 -6.70 1.48
CA GLN A 6 -13.35 -6.46 2.55
C GLN A 6 -12.37 -5.37 2.08
N ASP A 7 -12.43 -4.18 2.68
CA ASP A 7 -11.29 -3.28 2.68
C ASP A 7 -10.17 -4.00 3.45
N LEU A 8 -8.97 -4.07 2.89
CA LEU A 8 -7.87 -4.87 3.45
C LEU A 8 -7.46 -4.48 4.89
N CYS A 9 -8.02 -3.42 5.46
CA CYS A 9 -7.87 -3.06 6.86
C CYS A 9 -8.98 -3.63 7.77
N ASP A 10 -9.89 -4.47 7.30
CA ASP A 10 -10.71 -5.28 8.19
C ASP A 10 -9.82 -6.44 8.71
N PRO A 11 -9.32 -6.38 9.96
CA PRO A 11 -10.06 -5.89 11.15
C PRO A 11 -9.41 -4.78 12.00
N PHE A 12 -8.48 -4.04 11.44
CA PHE A 12 -7.74 -2.95 12.08
C PHE A 12 -8.34 -1.59 11.74
N TRP A 13 -9.07 -1.03 12.69
CA TRP A 13 -9.80 0.23 12.53
C TRP A 13 -9.04 1.40 13.14
N LYS A 14 -9.03 2.55 12.45
CA LYS A 14 -8.55 3.82 13.02
C LYS A 14 -9.72 4.79 13.06
N ILE A 15 -10.00 5.29 14.25
CA ILE A 15 -10.99 6.35 14.46
C ILE A 15 -10.21 7.65 14.59
N GLU A 16 -10.43 8.59 13.68
CA GLU A 16 -9.65 9.83 13.51
C GLU A 16 -10.57 11.02 13.30
N ALA A 17 -10.03 12.24 13.43
CA ALA A 17 -10.80 13.48 13.25
C ALA A 17 -11.19 13.75 11.78
N THR A 18 -10.47 13.13 10.85
CA THR A 18 -10.62 13.29 9.40
C THR A 18 -10.68 11.90 8.73
N ASN A 19 -11.12 11.86 7.47
CA ASN A 19 -11.01 10.68 6.60
C ASN A 19 -9.71 10.70 5.79
N ASP A 20 -9.02 11.84 5.78
CA ASP A 20 -7.76 12.04 5.09
C ASP A 20 -6.65 11.32 5.84
N ARG A 21 -6.40 10.07 5.45
CA ARG A 21 -5.46 9.16 6.12
C ARG A 21 -4.07 9.75 6.31
N TRP A 22 -3.64 10.67 5.45
CA TRP A 22 -2.35 11.33 5.59
C TRP A 22 -2.28 12.41 6.68
N ASP A 23 -3.41 12.79 7.25
CA ASP A 23 -3.52 13.71 8.39
C ASP A 23 -4.00 12.96 9.66
N TYR A 24 -3.89 11.62 9.67
CA TYR A 24 -4.11 10.81 10.86
C TYR A 24 -2.96 11.02 11.84
N GLU A 25 -3.23 10.94 13.14
CA GLU A 25 -2.21 11.19 14.18
C GLU A 25 -0.96 10.30 14.04
N ILE A 26 -1.13 9.08 13.55
CA ILE A 26 -0.01 8.16 13.31
C ILE A 26 0.91 8.61 12.17
N ALA A 27 0.44 9.37 11.19
CA ALA A 27 1.24 9.82 10.05
C ALA A 27 2.36 10.79 10.49
N ASP A 28 2.17 11.49 11.62
CA ASP A 28 3.16 12.38 12.21
C ASP A 28 4.04 11.68 13.27
N GLN A 29 3.80 10.40 13.56
CA GLN A 29 4.60 9.66 14.53
C GLN A 29 5.92 9.18 13.92
N THR A 30 6.93 9.03 14.78
CA THR A 30 8.18 8.38 14.39
C THR A 30 8.10 6.89 14.68
N PHE A 31 8.28 6.06 13.64
CA PHE A 31 8.47 4.63 13.81
C PHE A 31 9.91 4.33 14.23
N ASP A 32 10.10 3.82 15.45
CA ASP A 32 11.37 3.29 15.93
C ASP A 32 11.27 1.76 16.11
N PRO A 33 11.93 0.95 15.25
CA PRO A 33 11.91 -0.49 15.40
C PRO A 33 12.58 -0.96 16.70
N ALA A 34 13.53 -0.23 17.28
CA ALA A 34 14.22 -0.63 18.51
C ALA A 34 13.29 -0.61 19.72
N ALA A 35 12.28 0.27 19.74
CA ALA A 35 11.26 0.35 20.78
C ALA A 35 10.30 -0.86 20.81
N ILE A 36 10.17 -1.61 19.69
CA ILE A 36 9.22 -2.72 19.56
C ILE A 36 9.84 -4.05 20.01
N THR A 37 9.99 -4.25 21.32
CA THR A 37 10.78 -5.37 21.86
C THR A 37 10.09 -6.75 21.80
N SER A 38 8.76 -6.81 21.63
CA SER A 38 8.01 -8.07 21.69
C SER A 38 6.70 -8.03 20.88
N GLY A 39 5.97 -9.15 20.82
CA GLY A 39 4.63 -9.25 20.21
C GLY A 39 4.62 -9.43 18.69
N PHE A 40 5.55 -8.80 17.97
CA PHE A 40 5.61 -8.81 16.51
C PHE A 40 5.70 -10.22 15.88
N ASN A 41 6.42 -11.16 16.49
CA ASN A 41 6.51 -12.54 15.99
C ASN A 41 5.17 -13.27 16.01
N GLY A 42 4.45 -13.19 17.13
CA GLY A 42 3.12 -13.80 17.27
C GLY A 42 2.10 -13.13 16.34
N PHE A 43 2.17 -11.80 16.24
CA PHE A 43 1.37 -11.03 15.30
C PHE A 43 1.59 -11.49 13.86
N MET A 44 2.84 -11.60 13.41
CA MET A 44 3.17 -12.05 12.06
C MET A 44 2.72 -13.50 11.82
N GLY A 45 2.92 -14.40 12.78
CA GLY A 45 2.47 -15.78 12.68
C GLY A 45 0.95 -15.89 12.50
N HIS A 46 0.18 -15.00 13.14
CA HIS A 46 -1.28 -14.98 13.01
C HIS A 46 -1.75 -14.30 11.72
N TRP A 47 -1.21 -13.12 11.40
CA TRP A 47 -1.77 -12.25 10.35
C TRP A 47 -1.20 -12.50 8.96
N LYS A 48 0.09 -12.84 8.84
CA LYS A 48 0.71 -13.10 7.54
C LYS A 48 -0.07 -14.12 6.67
N PRO A 49 -0.47 -15.31 7.17
CA PRO A 49 -1.22 -16.25 6.34
C PRO A 49 -2.63 -15.75 5.98
N ARG A 50 -3.25 -14.90 6.80
CA ARG A 50 -4.57 -14.31 6.52
C ARG A 50 -4.50 -13.25 5.41
N PHE A 51 -3.47 -12.41 5.43
CA PHE A 51 -3.25 -11.41 4.40
C PHE A 51 -2.75 -11.99 3.08
N LEU A 52 -1.95 -13.06 3.16
CA LEU A 52 -1.35 -13.67 1.97
C LEU A 52 -2.16 -14.82 1.39
N GLY A 53 -3.06 -15.43 2.15
CA GLY A 53 -3.82 -16.60 1.72
C GLY A 53 -2.95 -17.73 1.16
N GLU A 54 -3.60 -18.67 0.47
CA GLU A 54 -2.96 -19.85 -0.12
C GLU A 54 -2.59 -19.66 -1.60
N THR A 55 -3.02 -18.55 -2.22
CA THR A 55 -2.78 -18.27 -3.64
C THR A 55 -1.29 -18.30 -3.97
N PRO A 56 -0.82 -19.11 -4.93
CA PRO A 56 0.61 -19.18 -5.26
C PRO A 56 1.11 -17.85 -5.84
N ALA A 57 2.43 -17.62 -5.74
CA ALA A 57 3.08 -16.52 -6.45
C ALA A 57 3.02 -16.75 -7.96
N ALA A 58 2.97 -15.67 -8.75
CA ALA A 58 3.14 -15.77 -10.19
C ALA A 58 4.55 -16.33 -10.53
N THR A 59 4.64 -17.18 -11.55
CA THR A 59 5.88 -17.88 -11.94
C THR A 59 6.27 -17.55 -13.38
N GLY A 60 7.54 -17.79 -13.73
CA GLY A 60 8.03 -17.57 -15.10
C GLY A 60 8.15 -16.10 -15.52
N LEU A 61 8.10 -15.17 -14.56
CA LEU A 61 8.26 -13.75 -14.79
C LEU A 61 9.71 -13.33 -14.53
N ASP A 62 10.27 -12.50 -15.42
CA ASP A 62 11.52 -11.78 -15.14
C ASP A 62 11.33 -10.83 -13.94
N PRO A 63 12.41 -10.38 -13.28
CA PRO A 63 12.33 -9.40 -12.20
C PRO A 63 11.52 -8.16 -12.59
N PHE A 64 10.55 -7.79 -11.75
CA PHE A 64 9.56 -6.77 -12.09
C PHE A 64 9.10 -5.94 -10.89
N ILE A 65 8.65 -4.74 -11.21
CA ILE A 65 7.97 -3.81 -10.31
C ILE A 65 6.47 -4.02 -10.49
N PHE A 66 5.77 -4.22 -9.38
CA PHE A 66 4.32 -4.36 -9.41
C PHE A 66 3.62 -3.03 -9.11
N VAL A 67 2.64 -2.67 -9.94
CA VAL A 67 1.92 -1.39 -9.85
C VAL A 67 0.40 -1.62 -9.79
N PRO A 68 -0.19 -1.77 -8.59
CA PRO A 68 -1.63 -1.83 -8.45
C PRO A 68 -2.22 -0.44 -8.69
N LEU A 69 -2.87 -0.24 -9.84
CA LEU A 69 -3.49 1.02 -10.22
C LEU A 69 -4.81 1.21 -9.48
N GLN A 70 -5.12 2.47 -9.15
CA GLN A 70 -6.39 2.91 -8.58
C GLN A 70 -7.14 3.77 -9.62
N GLY A 71 -8.37 4.20 -9.32
CA GLY A 71 -9.15 5.02 -10.26
C GLY A 71 -8.54 6.40 -10.54
N LYS A 72 -9.10 7.10 -11.53
CA LYS A 72 -8.66 8.44 -11.97
C LYS A 72 -7.23 8.43 -12.51
N LEU A 73 -7.02 7.64 -13.56
CA LEU A 73 -5.68 7.32 -14.08
C LEU A 73 -4.94 8.53 -14.63
N THR A 74 -5.66 9.47 -15.24
CA THR A 74 -5.08 10.66 -15.90
C THR A 74 -5.14 11.91 -15.02
N GLU A 75 -5.85 11.87 -13.90
CA GLU A 75 -6.02 13.01 -12.99
C GLU A 75 -5.09 12.88 -11.78
N LYS A 76 -4.52 14.01 -11.35
CA LYS A 76 -3.79 14.11 -10.08
C LYS A 76 -4.73 14.61 -8.99
N ARG A 77 -4.94 13.80 -7.95
CA ARG A 77 -5.63 14.22 -6.73
C ARG A 77 -4.68 15.02 -5.83
N HIS A 78 -5.24 15.86 -4.95
CA HIS A 78 -4.47 16.82 -4.16
C HIS A 78 -3.41 16.19 -3.21
N PHE A 79 -3.65 14.96 -2.76
CA PHE A 79 -2.72 14.20 -1.91
C PHE A 79 -1.70 13.37 -2.70
N GLN A 80 -1.80 13.34 -4.02
CA GLN A 80 -0.86 12.64 -4.91
C GLN A 80 0.25 13.59 -5.35
N ALA A 81 1.44 13.06 -5.66
CA ALA A 81 2.52 13.80 -6.29
C ALA A 81 2.24 14.04 -7.79
N MET A 82 1.63 13.06 -8.46
CA MET A 82 1.26 13.06 -9.87
C MET A 82 0.14 12.04 -10.14
N SER A 83 -0.44 12.05 -11.35
CA SER A 83 -1.48 11.08 -11.74
C SER A 83 -0.93 9.65 -11.83
N PRO A 84 -1.79 8.61 -11.74
CA PRO A 84 -1.36 7.22 -11.93
C PRO A 84 -0.60 6.94 -13.23
N ILE A 85 -0.97 7.55 -14.36
CA ILE A 85 -0.22 7.42 -15.62
C ILE A 85 1.18 8.05 -15.52
N GLU A 86 1.29 9.25 -14.95
CA GLU A 86 2.60 9.88 -14.76
C GLU A 86 3.49 9.08 -13.78
N MET A 87 2.88 8.44 -12.78
CA MET A 87 3.60 7.51 -11.89
C MET A 87 4.19 6.32 -12.65
N LEU A 88 3.45 5.72 -13.59
CA LEU A 88 3.98 4.64 -14.43
C LEU A 88 5.17 5.11 -15.27
N ARG A 89 5.04 6.27 -15.93
CA ARG A 89 6.12 6.88 -16.71
C ARG A 89 7.35 7.18 -15.86
N ALA A 90 7.15 7.77 -14.68
CA ALA A 90 8.23 8.05 -13.73
C ALA A 90 8.93 6.75 -13.27
N THR A 91 8.16 5.69 -13.01
CA THR A 91 8.69 4.38 -12.61
C THR A 91 9.55 3.78 -13.71
N LEU A 92 9.03 3.71 -14.95
CA LEU A 92 9.74 3.17 -16.12
C LEU A 92 11.06 3.93 -16.38
N ARG A 93 11.07 5.24 -16.17
CA ARG A 93 12.25 6.10 -16.34
C ARG A 93 13.27 5.91 -15.21
N THR A 94 12.81 5.79 -13.98
CA THR A 94 13.68 5.77 -12.78
C THR A 94 14.33 4.41 -12.57
N ASP A 95 13.62 3.32 -12.87
CA ASP A 95 14.16 1.95 -12.87
C ASP A 95 14.16 1.40 -14.30
N PRO A 96 15.22 1.66 -15.09
CA PRO A 96 15.33 1.18 -16.47
C PRO A 96 15.59 -0.33 -16.56
N GLY A 97 15.97 -0.98 -15.45
CA GLY A 97 16.43 -2.37 -15.44
C GLY A 97 15.32 -3.41 -15.30
N ARG A 98 14.16 -3.03 -14.76
CA ARG A 98 13.04 -3.95 -14.49
C ARG A 98 11.87 -3.76 -15.44
N LYS A 99 11.07 -4.82 -15.57
CA LYS A 99 9.71 -4.74 -16.13
C LYS A 99 8.77 -4.06 -15.14
N VAL A 100 7.71 -3.46 -15.65
CA VAL A 100 6.62 -2.86 -14.86
C VAL A 100 5.33 -3.58 -15.22
N ILE A 101 4.76 -4.28 -14.24
CA ILE A 101 3.48 -4.97 -14.41
C ILE A 101 2.43 -4.23 -13.58
N ALA A 102 1.38 -3.76 -14.23
CA ALA A 102 0.26 -3.09 -13.57
C ALA A 102 -1.02 -3.92 -13.66
N THR A 103 -1.89 -3.75 -12.67
CA THR A 103 -3.27 -4.26 -12.70
C THR A 103 -4.24 -3.13 -12.41
N LEU A 104 -5.46 -3.23 -12.94
CA LEU A 104 -6.54 -2.31 -12.64
C LEU A 104 -7.29 -2.74 -11.36
N HIS A 105 -7.70 -1.77 -10.56
CA HIS A 105 -8.56 -2.05 -9.41
C HIS A 105 -9.94 -2.55 -9.86
N PRO A 106 -10.43 -3.70 -9.36
CA PRO A 106 -11.65 -4.33 -9.88
C PRO A 106 -12.95 -3.59 -9.54
N ARG A 107 -12.92 -2.66 -8.57
CA ARG A 107 -14.09 -1.85 -8.16
C ARG A 107 -14.13 -0.46 -8.81
N GLU A 108 -13.18 -0.15 -9.68
CA GLU A 108 -13.12 1.14 -10.36
C GLU A 108 -13.70 1.01 -11.77
N ASN A 109 -14.37 2.07 -12.22
CA ASN A 109 -14.87 2.17 -13.60
C ASN A 109 -13.94 3.10 -14.37
N TYR A 110 -13.30 2.57 -15.41
CA TYR A 110 -12.37 3.33 -16.24
C TYR A 110 -13.05 3.77 -17.53
N GLY A 111 -12.89 5.04 -17.89
CA GLY A 111 -13.40 5.56 -19.16
C GLY A 111 -12.54 5.10 -20.34
N ALA A 112 -13.13 5.05 -21.54
CA ALA A 112 -12.40 4.75 -22.78
C ALA A 112 -11.14 5.65 -22.98
N PRO A 113 -11.15 6.95 -22.65
CA PRO A 113 -9.93 7.77 -22.75
C PRO A 113 -8.82 7.35 -21.78
N GLU A 114 -9.16 6.86 -20.59
CA GLU A 114 -8.14 6.40 -19.62
C GLU A 114 -7.51 5.08 -20.07
N LEU A 115 -8.32 4.17 -20.61
CA LEU A 115 -7.86 2.89 -21.15
C LEU A 115 -6.97 3.10 -22.38
N ALA A 116 -7.35 3.99 -23.29
CA ALA A 116 -6.55 4.32 -24.47
C ALA A 116 -5.13 4.80 -24.09
N VAL A 117 -4.99 5.57 -23.02
CA VAL A 117 -3.66 6.04 -22.54
C VAL A 117 -2.81 4.88 -22.00
N LEU A 118 -3.42 3.87 -21.38
CA LEU A 118 -2.70 2.66 -20.97
C LEU A 118 -2.28 1.81 -22.17
N ASP A 119 -3.16 1.66 -23.16
CA ASP A 119 -2.87 0.93 -24.40
C ASP A 119 -1.71 1.59 -25.17
N ASP A 120 -1.76 2.93 -25.31
CA ASP A 120 -0.67 3.71 -25.93
C ASP A 120 0.65 3.54 -25.18
N LEU A 121 0.61 3.52 -23.83
CA LEU A 121 1.80 3.29 -23.01
C LEU A 121 2.35 1.87 -23.21
N ALA A 122 1.50 0.85 -23.25
CA ALA A 122 1.91 -0.54 -23.49
C ALA A 122 2.47 -0.75 -24.90
N ALA A 123 1.93 -0.04 -25.89
CA ALA A 123 2.47 -0.07 -27.25
C ALA A 123 3.84 0.61 -27.36
N ALA A 124 4.06 1.70 -26.61
CA ALA A 124 5.30 2.47 -26.65
C ALA A 124 6.43 1.90 -25.78
N GLU A 125 6.09 1.18 -24.69
CA GLU A 125 7.05 0.72 -23.68
C GLU A 125 7.05 -0.81 -23.56
N PRO A 126 7.99 -1.52 -24.22
CA PRO A 126 8.05 -2.99 -24.18
C PRO A 126 8.25 -3.61 -22.79
N ARG A 127 8.66 -2.79 -21.82
CA ARG A 127 8.84 -3.20 -20.41
C ARG A 127 7.56 -3.05 -19.58
N PHE A 128 6.55 -2.36 -20.10
CA PHE A 128 5.26 -2.20 -19.44
C PHE A 128 4.30 -3.30 -19.87
N THR A 129 3.56 -3.84 -18.91
CA THR A 129 2.48 -4.80 -19.17
C THR A 129 1.30 -4.47 -18.28
N LEU A 130 0.13 -4.26 -18.89
CA LEU A 130 -1.13 -4.25 -18.18
C LEU A 130 -1.62 -5.71 -18.07
N ALA A 131 -1.58 -6.26 -16.87
CA ALA A 131 -2.01 -7.62 -16.58
C ALA A 131 -3.46 -7.63 -16.05
N GLU A 132 -4.15 -8.74 -16.31
CA GLU A 132 -5.45 -9.03 -15.74
C GLU A 132 -5.31 -9.96 -14.53
N GLY A 133 -6.31 -9.92 -13.65
CA GLY A 133 -6.44 -10.83 -12.51
C GLY A 133 -6.00 -10.27 -11.16
N ASP A 134 -5.91 -11.17 -10.18
CA ASP A 134 -5.67 -10.81 -8.78
C ASP A 134 -4.28 -10.22 -8.57
N SER A 135 -4.20 -9.23 -7.69
CA SER A 135 -2.91 -8.58 -7.36
C SER A 135 -1.98 -9.49 -6.53
N LEU A 136 -2.54 -10.44 -5.77
CA LEU A 136 -1.80 -11.20 -4.76
C LEU A 136 -0.69 -12.11 -5.34
N PRO A 137 -0.90 -12.85 -6.44
CA PRO A 137 0.18 -13.55 -7.14
C PRO A 137 1.35 -12.64 -7.51
N PHE A 138 1.05 -11.42 -8.01
CA PHE A 138 2.08 -10.45 -8.40
C PHE A 138 2.80 -9.86 -7.19
N VAL A 139 2.08 -9.52 -6.12
CA VAL A 139 2.67 -9.04 -4.85
C VAL A 139 3.67 -10.04 -4.29
N LYS A 140 3.38 -11.35 -4.35
CA LYS A 140 4.29 -12.38 -3.85
C LYS A 140 5.55 -12.52 -4.72
N ALA A 141 5.44 -12.26 -6.02
CA ALA A 141 6.52 -12.48 -6.99
C ALA A 141 7.39 -11.24 -7.28
N CYS A 142 6.86 -10.03 -7.15
CA CYS A 142 7.57 -8.81 -7.55
C CYS A 142 8.82 -8.51 -6.71
N ASP A 143 9.71 -7.66 -7.21
CA ASP A 143 10.85 -7.16 -6.43
C ASP A 143 10.40 -6.12 -5.40
N TYR A 144 9.59 -5.16 -5.83
CA TYR A 144 8.95 -4.16 -4.97
C TYR A 144 7.68 -3.61 -5.63
N ILE A 145 6.91 -2.86 -4.84
CA ILE A 145 5.63 -2.29 -5.24
C ILE A 145 5.79 -0.79 -5.48
N VAL A 146 5.16 -0.26 -6.53
CA VAL A 146 4.95 1.18 -6.70
C VAL A 146 3.46 1.44 -6.72
N THR A 147 2.96 2.37 -5.90
CA THR A 147 1.53 2.70 -5.90
C THR A 147 1.33 4.15 -5.48
N GLN A 148 0.13 4.69 -5.68
CA GLN A 148 -0.26 5.98 -5.14
C GLN A 148 -0.34 5.88 -3.62
N ASN A 149 -1.38 5.25 -3.09
CA ASN A 149 -1.52 4.95 -1.66
C ASN A 149 -2.37 3.68 -1.41
N SER A 150 -2.32 2.71 -2.33
CA SER A 150 -3.07 1.47 -2.18
C SER A 150 -2.63 0.65 -0.96
N SER A 151 -3.59 0.09 -0.24
CA SER A 151 -3.33 -0.86 0.86
C SER A 151 -2.64 -2.14 0.41
N VAL A 152 -2.57 -2.40 -0.90
CA VAL A 152 -1.75 -3.49 -1.46
C VAL A 152 -0.27 -3.36 -1.07
N ALA A 153 0.22 -2.14 -0.81
CA ALA A 153 1.56 -1.94 -0.23
C ALA A 153 1.70 -2.59 1.16
N VAL A 154 0.66 -2.50 2.00
CA VAL A 154 0.64 -3.16 3.33
C VAL A 154 0.63 -4.69 3.17
N THR A 155 -0.09 -5.24 2.19
CA THR A 155 0.01 -6.66 1.82
C THR A 155 1.43 -7.03 1.37
N GLY A 156 2.08 -6.14 0.60
CA GLY A 156 3.48 -6.25 0.22
C GLY A 156 4.40 -6.37 1.43
N PHE A 157 4.20 -5.55 2.47
CA PHE A 157 4.98 -5.64 3.70
C PHE A 157 4.84 -7.00 4.38
N PHE A 158 3.63 -7.60 4.40
CA PHE A 158 3.45 -8.98 4.88
C PHE A 158 4.20 -10.01 4.02
N ALA A 159 4.32 -9.77 2.72
CA ALA A 159 5.11 -10.56 1.77
C ALA A 159 6.61 -10.23 1.79
N GLY A 160 7.06 -9.27 2.61
CA GLY A 160 8.45 -8.84 2.67
C GLY A 160 8.90 -7.96 1.50
N LYS A 161 7.96 -7.27 0.84
CA LYS A 161 8.22 -6.41 -0.32
C LYS A 161 8.27 -4.95 0.11
N GLN A 162 9.30 -4.23 -0.31
CA GLN A 162 9.37 -2.78 -0.14
C GLN A 162 8.35 -2.07 -1.07
N ALA A 163 8.09 -0.80 -0.78
CA ALA A 163 7.17 0.00 -1.59
C ALA A 163 7.67 1.43 -1.81
N VAL A 164 7.31 1.99 -2.96
CA VAL A 164 7.36 3.42 -3.25
C VAL A 164 5.95 3.97 -3.36
N LEU A 165 5.70 5.07 -2.67
CA LEU A 165 4.39 5.72 -2.58
C LEU A 165 4.42 7.06 -3.30
N PHE A 166 3.48 7.23 -4.23
CA PHE A 166 3.29 8.47 -4.98
C PHE A 166 2.20 9.37 -4.39
N ALA A 167 1.59 8.97 -3.28
CA ALA A 167 0.60 9.77 -2.58
C ALA A 167 0.78 9.70 -1.06
N ARG A 168 0.32 10.74 -0.36
CA ARG A 168 0.38 10.80 1.10
C ARG A 168 -0.56 9.72 1.70
N ILE A 169 -0.12 9.09 2.79
CA ILE A 169 -0.87 8.02 3.49
C ILE A 169 -0.27 7.75 4.88
N ASP A 170 -1.03 7.18 5.82
CA ASP A 170 -0.62 6.88 7.20
C ASP A 170 0.36 5.72 7.38
N PHE A 171 0.66 4.95 6.34
CA PHE A 171 1.60 3.82 6.40
C PHE A 171 2.93 4.09 5.66
N HIS A 172 3.26 5.35 5.42
CA HIS A 172 4.42 5.75 4.61
C HIS A 172 5.80 5.59 5.28
N HIS A 173 5.87 5.35 6.59
CA HIS A 173 7.11 5.45 7.39
C HIS A 173 8.27 4.60 6.87
N ILE A 174 8.00 3.38 6.41
CA ILE A 174 9.03 2.45 5.91
C ILE A 174 9.10 2.36 4.38
N ALA A 175 8.32 3.20 3.69
CA ALA A 175 8.28 3.25 2.24
C ALA A 175 9.10 4.44 1.72
N GLY A 176 9.63 4.32 0.50
CA GLY A 176 10.04 5.50 -0.25
C GLY A 176 8.81 6.35 -0.54
N SER A 177 8.82 7.65 -0.27
CA SER A 177 7.63 8.49 -0.43
C SER A 177 7.94 9.69 -1.31
N VAL A 178 7.41 9.71 -2.53
CA VAL A 178 7.64 10.80 -3.47
C VAL A 178 7.13 12.15 -2.94
N PRO A 179 5.94 12.24 -2.31
CA PRO A 179 5.51 13.49 -1.68
C PRO A 179 6.43 14.01 -0.57
N ARG A 180 7.19 13.13 0.10
CA ARG A 180 8.10 13.47 1.22
C ARG A 180 9.52 13.74 0.74
N ASP A 181 10.03 12.89 -0.14
CA ASP A 181 11.47 12.77 -0.44
C ASP A 181 11.82 13.18 -1.88
N GLY A 182 10.83 13.27 -2.78
CA GLY A 182 11.06 13.35 -4.22
C GLY A 182 11.25 11.96 -4.87
N ILE A 183 11.31 11.92 -6.22
CA ILE A 183 11.30 10.67 -6.98
C ILE A 183 12.61 9.90 -6.74
N GLU A 184 13.75 10.54 -6.94
CA GLU A 184 15.06 9.90 -6.90
C GLU A 184 15.35 9.28 -5.53
N ALA A 185 15.10 10.03 -4.45
CA ALA A 185 15.31 9.56 -3.09
C ALA A 185 14.33 8.44 -2.71
N ALA A 186 13.07 8.52 -3.13
CA ALA A 186 12.08 7.48 -2.84
C ALA A 186 12.45 6.13 -3.49
N PHE A 187 12.98 6.14 -4.73
CA PHE A 187 13.45 4.92 -5.39
C PHE A 187 14.79 4.43 -4.85
N ALA A 188 15.69 5.32 -4.41
CA ALA A 188 16.96 4.93 -3.80
C ALA A 188 16.79 4.01 -2.57
N CYS A 189 15.67 4.16 -1.83
CA CYS A 189 15.33 3.27 -0.72
C CYS A 189 15.18 1.79 -1.14
N MET A 190 14.81 1.50 -2.39
CA MET A 190 14.64 0.12 -2.88
C MET A 190 15.97 -0.62 -3.04
N HIS A 191 17.09 0.10 -2.99
CA HIS A 191 18.44 -0.46 -3.02
C HIS A 191 19.06 -0.60 -1.63
N GLN A 192 18.37 -0.14 -0.59
CA GLN A 192 18.80 -0.28 0.80
C GLN A 192 18.31 -1.61 1.38
N PRO A 193 18.90 -2.08 2.49
CA PRO A 193 18.36 -3.23 3.22
C PRO A 193 16.88 -3.03 3.54
N ALA A 194 16.10 -4.10 3.38
CA ALA A 194 14.68 -4.06 3.68
C ALA A 194 14.43 -3.66 5.14
N PRO A 195 13.37 -2.86 5.40
CA PRO A 195 12.99 -2.49 6.77
C PRO A 195 12.50 -3.69 7.57
N ASP A 196 12.43 -3.56 8.90
CA ASP A 196 11.82 -4.57 9.76
C ASP A 196 10.29 -4.54 9.61
N PHE A 197 9.79 -5.23 8.59
CA PHE A 197 8.36 -5.33 8.29
C PHE A 197 7.56 -5.89 9.45
N ALA A 198 8.11 -6.84 10.22
CA ALA A 198 7.39 -7.50 11.29
C ALA A 198 7.08 -6.51 12.42
N ARG A 199 8.10 -5.76 12.88
CA ARG A 199 7.93 -4.72 13.89
C ARG A 199 7.06 -3.58 13.38
N TYR A 200 7.23 -3.20 12.11
CA TYR A 200 6.43 -2.13 11.53
C TYR A 200 4.94 -2.48 11.45
N LEU A 201 4.59 -3.66 10.94
CA LEU A 201 3.20 -4.08 10.83
C LEU A 201 2.54 -4.23 12.21
N TYR A 202 3.28 -4.73 13.19
CA TYR A 202 2.82 -4.76 14.58
C TYR A 202 2.55 -3.34 15.13
N TRP A 203 3.48 -2.41 14.92
CA TRP A 203 3.29 -1.02 15.32
C TRP A 203 2.10 -0.36 14.62
N LEU A 204 1.99 -0.53 13.30
CA LEU A 204 0.96 0.09 12.46
C LEU A 204 -0.45 -0.43 12.79
N LEU A 205 -0.60 -1.74 12.98
CA LEU A 205 -1.90 -2.40 13.05
C LEU A 205 -2.28 -2.82 14.48
N GLU A 206 -1.36 -3.39 15.27
CA GLU A 206 -1.70 -3.80 16.64
C GLU A 206 -1.67 -2.60 17.60
N LEU A 207 -0.60 -1.81 17.58
CA LEU A 207 -0.42 -0.74 18.56
C LEU A 207 -1.20 0.52 18.20
N ASN A 208 -1.31 0.83 16.90
CA ASN A 208 -1.94 2.07 16.42
C ASN A 208 -3.29 1.87 15.70
N ALA A 209 -3.90 0.68 15.76
CA ALA A 209 -5.26 0.47 15.32
C ALA A 209 -6.09 -0.31 16.35
N ILE A 210 -7.41 -0.23 16.22
CA ILE A 210 -8.40 -0.88 17.07
C ILE A 210 -8.85 -2.16 16.38
N ARG A 211 -8.71 -3.30 17.07
CA ARG A 211 -9.35 -4.55 16.64
C ARG A 211 -10.71 -4.65 17.29
N ILE A 212 -11.77 -4.75 16.49
CA ILE A 212 -13.15 -4.64 16.98
C ILE A 212 -13.60 -5.76 17.94
N TRP A 213 -12.94 -6.91 17.92
CA TRP A 213 -13.22 -8.05 18.81
C TRP A 213 -12.27 -8.14 20.01
N ASP A 214 -11.35 -7.18 20.16
CA ASP A 214 -10.56 -7.06 21.37
C ASP A 214 -11.51 -6.72 22.53
N PRO A 215 -11.44 -7.40 23.70
CA PRO A 215 -12.26 -7.03 24.85
C PRO A 215 -12.14 -5.55 25.25
N ALA A 216 -10.98 -4.93 24.99
CA ALA A 216 -10.74 -3.51 25.23
C ALA A 216 -11.21 -2.59 24.09
N ALA A 217 -11.76 -3.13 22.99
CA ALA A 217 -12.15 -2.36 21.81
C ALA A 217 -13.16 -1.26 22.15
N GLN A 218 -14.18 -1.57 22.95
CA GLN A 218 -15.21 -0.60 23.34
C GLN A 218 -14.62 0.59 24.09
N ASP A 219 -13.70 0.35 25.02
CA ASP A 219 -13.05 1.42 25.78
C ASP A 219 -12.12 2.25 24.91
N ARG A 220 -11.38 1.61 23.98
CA ARG A 220 -10.55 2.32 23.00
C ARG A 220 -11.39 3.18 22.05
N ILE A 221 -12.51 2.68 21.57
CA ILE A 221 -13.46 3.43 20.74
C ILE A 221 -13.98 4.64 21.52
N ARG A 222 -14.47 4.43 22.76
CA ARG A 222 -14.97 5.51 23.61
C ARG A 222 -13.92 6.59 23.86
N ALA A 223 -12.68 6.19 24.16
CA ALA A 223 -11.58 7.11 24.37
C ALA A 223 -11.27 7.94 23.10
N ARG A 224 -11.28 7.31 21.92
CA ARG A 224 -11.07 8.03 20.64
C ARG A 224 -12.21 9.00 20.33
N LEU A 225 -13.46 8.59 20.48
CA LEU A 225 -14.62 9.48 20.26
C LEU A 225 -14.60 10.68 21.21
N SER A 226 -14.30 10.44 22.49
CA SER A 226 -14.20 11.49 23.50
C SER A 226 -13.10 12.50 23.16
N ARG A 227 -11.93 12.02 22.71
CA ARG A 227 -10.80 12.87 22.30
C ARG A 227 -11.16 13.83 21.17
N PHE A 228 -12.06 13.43 20.27
CA PHE A 228 -12.52 14.27 19.16
C PHE A 228 -13.83 15.02 19.43
N GLY A 229 -14.29 15.05 20.68
CA GLY A 229 -15.51 15.76 21.07
C GLY A 229 -16.78 15.19 20.41
N ARG A 230 -16.77 13.91 20.04
CA ARG A 230 -17.95 13.23 19.48
C ARG A 230 -18.82 12.67 20.62
N PRO A 231 -20.15 12.65 20.48
CA PRO A 231 -21.03 11.99 21.45
C PRO A 231 -20.69 10.49 21.55
N ILE A 232 -20.84 9.94 22.77
CA ILE A 232 -20.65 8.52 23.10
C ILE A 232 -22.00 7.81 23.07
#